data_AF-A0AAE3GM41-F1
#
_entry.id   AF-A0AAE3GM41-F1
#
_cell.length_a   1.000
_cell.length_b   1.000
_cell.length_c   1.000
_cell.angle_alpha   90.00
_cell.angle_beta   90.00
_cell.angle_gamma   90.00
#
_symmetry.space_group_name_H-M   'P 1'
#
loop_
_entity.id
_entity.type
_entity.pdbx_description
1 polymer ?
#
loop_
_entity_poly.entity_id
_entity_poly.type
_entity_poly.pdbx_seq_one_letter_code
_entity_poly.pdbx_strand_id
1 'polypeptide(L)'
;MTEFQTGLPSVRQIQGFIKEATLVQMRLLTNELLTGRVRWQDQHCICLLDDTDNPIVIWRHAIAYIKPESGGGGNRAVASVESQTVNIFQ
;
A
#
# COMPACT_ATOMS: atom_id res chain seq x y z
N MET A 1 -23.53 4.94 -18.33
CA MET A 1 -22.07 4.72 -18.18
C MET A 1 -21.65 5.50 -16.94
N THR A 2 -21.23 4.84 -15.87
CA THR A 2 -20.66 5.52 -14.70
C THR A 2 -19.23 5.88 -15.03
N GLU A 3 -19.04 7.13 -15.43
CA GLU A 3 -17.75 7.69 -15.82
C GLU A 3 -16.80 7.73 -14.61
N PHE A 4 -15.54 7.35 -14.81
CA PHE A 4 -14.55 7.34 -13.74
C PHE A 4 -14.22 8.79 -13.33
N GLN A 5 -14.73 9.22 -12.16
CA GLN A 5 -14.61 10.60 -11.70
C GLN A 5 -13.23 10.91 -11.11
N THR A 6 -12.28 11.26 -11.97
CA THR A 6 -10.91 11.68 -11.62
C THR A 6 -10.84 12.94 -10.73
N GLY A 7 -11.96 13.66 -10.59
CA GLY A 7 -12.11 14.78 -9.68
C GLY A 7 -12.16 14.38 -8.20
N LEU A 8 -12.48 13.13 -7.88
CA LEU A 8 -12.69 12.70 -6.50
C LEU A 8 -11.36 12.60 -5.72
N PRO A 9 -11.31 13.07 -4.46
CA PRO A 9 -10.08 13.05 -3.66
C PRO A 9 -9.57 11.63 -3.42
N SER A 10 -10.46 10.66 -3.23
CA SER A 10 -10.10 9.24 -3.08
C SER A 10 -9.42 8.69 -4.33
N VAL A 11 -9.99 8.96 -5.51
CA VAL A 11 -9.41 8.56 -6.80
C VAL A 11 -8.04 9.21 -7.00
N ARG A 12 -7.92 10.51 -6.70
CA ARG A 12 -6.64 11.25 -6.79
C ARG A 12 -5.57 10.69 -5.86
N GLN A 13 -5.94 10.33 -4.64
CA GLN A 13 -5.00 9.77 -3.67
C GLN A 13 -4.46 8.42 -4.13
N ILE A 14 -5.34 7.50 -4.55
CA ILE A 14 -4.91 6.21 -5.12
C ILE A 14 -4.09 6.42 -6.39
N GLN A 15 -4.45 7.40 -7.21
CA GLN A 15 -3.67 7.73 -8.41
C GLN A 15 -2.28 8.26 -8.05
N GLY A 16 -2.13 8.97 -6.94
CA GLY A 16 -0.84 9.36 -6.38
C GLY A 16 0.01 8.12 -6.05
N PHE A 17 -0.57 7.16 -5.32
CA PHE A 17 0.12 5.90 -5.00
C PHE A 17 0.55 5.12 -6.24
N ILE A 18 -0.27 5.09 -7.29
CA ILE A 18 0.09 4.45 -8.56
C ILE A 18 1.26 5.15 -9.23
N LYS A 19 1.22 6.50 -9.32
CA LYS A 19 2.27 7.28 -10.01
C LYS A 19 3.62 7.22 -9.29
N GLU A 20 3.60 7.28 -7.97
CA GLU A 20 4.80 7.26 -7.13
C GLU A 20 5.26 5.82 -6.80
N ALA A 21 4.51 4.82 -7.28
CA ALA A 21 4.66 3.42 -6.89
C ALA A 21 4.75 3.26 -5.37
N THR A 22 3.97 4.03 -4.60
CA THR A 22 4.07 4.07 -3.13
C THR A 22 3.82 2.68 -2.54
N LEU A 23 4.69 2.25 -1.63
CA LEU A 23 4.46 1.04 -0.84
C LEU A 23 3.37 1.34 0.19
N VAL A 24 2.26 0.62 0.10
CA VAL A 24 1.06 0.85 0.91
C VAL A 24 0.72 -0.37 1.75
N GLN A 25 0.09 -0.12 2.89
CA GLN A 25 -0.63 -1.11 3.68
C GLN A 25 -2.12 -0.95 3.44
N MET A 26 -2.78 -2.06 3.12
CA MET A 26 -4.22 -2.15 2.92
C MET A 26 -4.82 -3.13 3.92
N ARG A 27 -5.71 -2.64 4.78
CA ARG A 27 -6.47 -3.48 5.71
C ARG A 27 -7.81 -3.82 5.09
N LEU A 28 -8.13 -5.10 5.05
CA LEU A 28 -9.43 -5.59 4.64
C LEU A 28 -10.39 -5.67 5.82
N LEU A 29 -11.70 -5.66 5.54
CA LEU A 29 -12.75 -5.88 6.54
C LEU A 29 -12.67 -7.27 7.19
N THR A 30 -12.00 -8.22 6.55
CA THR A 30 -11.67 -9.55 7.09
C THR A 30 -10.55 -9.52 8.13
N ASN A 31 -10.03 -8.33 8.48
CA ASN A 31 -8.86 -8.09 9.32
C ASN A 31 -7.52 -8.51 8.73
N GLU A 32 -7.48 -8.97 7.48
CA GLU A 32 -6.24 -9.23 6.76
C GLU A 32 -5.51 -7.91 6.41
N LEU A 33 -4.18 -7.91 6.53
CA LEU A 33 -3.33 -6.78 6.16
C LEU A 33 -2.47 -7.18 4.97
N LEU A 34 -2.67 -6.51 3.85
CA LEU A 34 -1.87 -6.68 2.64
C LEU A 34 -0.89 -5.52 2.54
N THR A 35 0.34 -5.80 2.10
CA THR A 35 1.36 -4.79 1.81
C THR A 35 1.78 -4.94 0.36
N GLY A 36 1.91 -3.83 -0.36
CA GLY A 36 2.27 -3.87 -1.77
C GLY A 36 2.20 -2.51 -2.45
N ARG A 37 2.32 -2.50 -3.78
CA ARG A 37 2.23 -1.27 -4.60
C ARG A 37 0.97 -1.31 -5.46
N VAL A 38 0.27 -0.18 -5.52
CA VAL A 38 -0.96 -0.11 -6.33
C VAL A 38 -0.59 0.01 -7.81
N ARG A 39 -1.09 -0.91 -8.65
CA ARG A 39 -0.78 -0.96 -10.08
C ARG A 39 -1.81 -0.27 -10.96
N TRP A 40 -3.08 -0.40 -10.61
CA TRP A 40 -4.21 0.25 -11.25
C TRP A 40 -5.42 0.28 -10.30
N GLN A 41 -6.38 1.14 -10.62
CA GLN A 41 -7.69 1.19 -9.96
C GLN A 41 -8.77 1.36 -11.02
N ASP A 42 -9.96 0.90 -10.69
CA ASP A 42 -11.18 1.24 -11.40
C ASP A 42 -12.28 1.64 -10.39
N GLN A 43 -13.54 1.67 -10.83
CA GLN A 43 -14.67 2.05 -10.00
C GLN A 43 -14.91 1.10 -8.80
N HIS A 44 -14.59 -0.19 -8.95
CA HIS A 44 -14.95 -1.26 -8.03
C HIS A 44 -13.75 -1.94 -7.38
N CYS A 45 -12.59 -1.91 -8.03
CA CYS A 45 -11.43 -2.72 -7.71
C CYS A 45 -10.15 -1.89 -7.66
N ILE A 46 -9.19 -2.40 -6.89
CA ILE A 46 -7.81 -1.93 -6.84
C ILE A 46 -6.92 -3.15 -7.05
N CYS A 47 -5.92 -3.03 -7.93
CA CYS A 47 -4.90 -4.06 -8.08
C CYS A 47 -3.65 -3.69 -7.29
N LEU A 48 -3.27 -4.57 -6.39
CA LEU A 48 -2.06 -4.49 -5.57
C LEU A 48 -1.05 -5.52 -6.10
N LEU A 49 0.20 -5.11 -6.27
CA LEU A 49 1.32 -6.02 -6.46
C LEU A 49 1.96 -6.29 -5.11
N ASP A 50 2.10 -7.57 -4.74
CA ASP A 50 2.84 -7.97 -3.54
C ASP A 50 4.36 -7.82 -3.73
N ASP A 51 5.14 -8.32 -2.77
CA ASP A 51 6.60 -8.29 -2.79
C ASP A 51 7.23 -9.15 -3.90
N THR A 52 6.45 -10.05 -4.50
CA THR A 52 6.85 -10.92 -5.61
C THR A 52 6.29 -10.47 -6.97
N ASP A 53 5.76 -9.25 -7.06
CA ASP A 53 5.07 -8.70 -8.23
C ASP A 53 3.84 -9.52 -8.67
N ASN A 54 3.28 -10.37 -7.79
CA ASN A 54 2.06 -11.09 -8.08
C ASN A 54 0.85 -10.16 -7.92
N PRO A 55 -0.06 -10.10 -8.90
CA PRO A 55 -1.21 -9.21 -8.85
C PRO A 55 -2.34 -9.78 -7.99
N ILE A 56 -2.82 -8.97 -7.06
CA ILE A 56 -3.98 -9.24 -6.21
C ILE A 56 -5.07 -8.20 -6.53
N VAL A 57 -6.23 -8.67 -7.01
CA VAL A 57 -7.39 -7.81 -7.29
C VAL A 57 -8.28 -7.75 -6.06
N ILE A 58 -8.43 -6.56 -5.51
CA ILE A 58 -9.14 -6.33 -4.25
C ILE A 58 -10.35 -5.45 -4.53
N TRP A 59 -11.52 -5.91 -4.12
CA TRP A 59 -12.75 -5.14 -4.22
C TRP A 59 -12.76 -3.99 -3.20
N ARG A 60 -13.09 -2.78 -3.65
CA ARG A 60 -13.09 -1.57 -2.82
C ARG A 60 -14.00 -1.67 -1.60
N HIS A 61 -15.11 -2.38 -1.70
CA HIS A 61 -16.02 -2.62 -0.57
C HIS A 61 -15.43 -3.53 0.51
N ALA A 62 -14.38 -4.29 0.21
CA ALA A 62 -13.70 -5.17 1.16
C ALA A 62 -12.57 -4.43 1.90
N ILE A 63 -12.24 -3.19 1.50
CA ILE A 63 -11.15 -2.41 2.06
C ILE A 63 -11.68 -1.58 3.23
N ALA A 64 -11.09 -1.77 4.41
CA ALA A 64 -11.32 -0.91 5.56
C ALA A 64 -10.53 0.41 5.43
N TYR A 65 -9.24 0.32 5.10
CA TYR A 65 -8.39 1.48 4.84
C TYR A 65 -7.20 1.12 3.94
N ILE A 66 -6.58 2.17 3.39
CA ILE A 66 -5.30 2.12 2.68
C ILE A 66 -4.44 3.29 3.14
N LYS A 67 -3.16 3.05 3.42
CA LYS A 67 -2.20 4.08 3.83
C LYS A 67 -0.79 3.76 3.31
N PRO A 68 0.11 4.74 3.16
CA PRO A 68 1.53 4.47 2.98
C PRO A 68 2.10 3.64 4.13
N GLU A 69 3.03 2.72 3.84
CA GLU A 69 3.70 1.92 4.87
C GLU A 69 4.61 2.79 5.75
N SER A 70 5.45 3.62 5.13
CA SER A 70 6.13 4.70 5.83
C SER A 70 5.12 5.81 6.10
N GLY A 71 4.66 5.91 7.35
CA GLY A 71 3.54 6.76 7.75
C GLY A 71 3.56 8.15 7.14
N GLY A 72 2.37 8.65 6.75
CA GLY A 72 2.15 9.92 6.05
C GLY A 72 2.59 11.18 6.82
N GLY A 73 3.90 11.35 6.95
CA GLY A 73 4.57 12.53 7.47
C GLY A 73 6.02 12.48 7.00
N GLY A 74 6.47 13.57 6.36
CA GLY A 74 7.81 13.66 5.79
C GLY A 74 8.92 13.21 6.76
N ASN A 75 9.97 12.64 6.19
CA ASN A 75 11.27 12.39 6.83
C ASN A 75 11.21 11.94 8.29
N ARG A 76 10.70 10.73 8.54
CA ARG A 76 11.19 9.94 9.68
C ARG A 76 11.73 8.62 9.15
N ALA A 77 13.03 8.64 8.87
CA ALA A 77 13.83 7.44 8.72
C ALA A 77 13.59 6.55 9.95
N VAL A 78 12.90 5.44 9.75
CA VAL A 78 12.93 4.34 10.71
C VAL A 78 14.25 3.64 10.43
N ALA A 79 15.24 3.88 11.28
CA ALA A 79 16.50 3.15 11.22
C ALA A 79 16.20 1.67 11.48
N SER A 80 16.41 0.83 10.47
CA SER A 80 16.52 -0.61 10.61
C SER A 80 17.73 -0.88 11.52
N VAL A 81 17.49 -1.30 12.77
CA VAL A 81 18.56 -1.77 13.63
C VAL A 81 18.98 -3.15 13.12
N GLU A 82 20.09 -3.22 12.40
CA GLU A 82 20.77 -4.48 12.12
C GLU A 82 21.27 -5.08 13.44
N SER A 83 20.71 -6.21 13.84
CA SER A 83 21.23 -7.03 14.94
C SER A 83 22.60 -7.57 14.54
N GLN A 84 23.67 -6.89 14.92
CA GLN A 84 25.01 -7.44 14.90
C GLN A 84 25.14 -8.51 15.97
N THR A 85 25.29 -9.76 15.53
CA THR A 85 25.74 -10.90 16.32
C THR A 85 27.10 -10.58 16.94
N VAL A 86 27.16 -10.30 18.23
CA VAL A 86 28.44 -10.24 18.96
C VAL A 86 28.70 -11.63 19.54
N ASN A 87 29.54 -12.40 18.84
CA ASN A 87 30.22 -13.56 19.42
C ASN A 87 31.24 -13.08 20.45
N ILE A 88 31.06 -13.44 21.71
CA ILE A 88 32.10 -13.29 22.75
C ILE A 88 32.46 -14.68 23.24
N PHE A 89 33.45 -15.28 22.58
CA PHE A 89 34.36 -16.23 23.22
C PHE A 89 35.74 -15.57 23.19
N GLN A 90 36.17 -15.06 24.35
CA GLN A 90 37.53 -15.15 24.89
C GLN A 90 37.54 -14.63 26.33
#